data_AF-A0A2Z5U4W0-F1
#
_entry.id   AF-A0A2Z5U4W0-F1
#
_cell.length_a   1.000
_cell.length_b   1.000
_cell.length_c   1.000
_cell.angle_alpha   90.00
_cell.angle_beta   90.00
_cell.angle_gamma   90.00
#
_symmetry.space_group_name_H-M   'P 1'
#
loop_
_entity.id
_entity.type
_entity.pdbx_description
1 polymer ?
#
loop_
_entity_poly.entity_id
_entity_poly.type
_entity_poly.pdbx_seq_one_letter_code
_entity_poly.pdbx_strand_id
1 'polypeptide(L)' 'MIEALQKHGLKGFLMGLARITRCHPFADGGEDPVPDTFSLKRNKQ' A
#
# COMPACT_ATOMS: atom_id res chain seq x y z
N MET A 1 3.78 2.22 5.49
CA MET A 1 4.83 1.28 5.02
C MET A 1 5.31 0.38 6.14
N ILE A 2 5.74 0.94 7.28
CA ILE A 2 6.22 0.17 8.44
C ILE A 2 5.17 -0.85 8.92
N GLU A 3 3.92 -0.41 9.10
CA GLU A 3 2.81 -1.27 9.49
C GLU A 3 2.55 -2.42 8.50
N ALA A 4 2.74 -2.18 7.20
CA ALA A 4 2.59 -3.22 6.17
C ALA A 4 3.71 -4.26 6.26
N LEU A 5 4.95 -3.86 6.55
CA LEU A 5 6.04 -4.81 6.81
C LEU A 5 5.79 -5.62 8.08
N GLN A 6 5.26 -5.01 9.15
CA GLN A 6 4.95 -5.73 10.38
C GLN A 6 3.80 -6.74 10.23
N LYS A 7 2.72 -6.38 9.51
CA LYS A 7 1.58 -7.29 9.26
C LYS A 7 1.87 -8.36 8.20
N HIS A 8 2.54 -7.99 7.10
CA HIS A 8 2.64 -8.81 5.88
C HIS A 8 4.08 -9.24 5.53
N GLY A 9 5.09 -8.84 6.29
CA GLY A 9 6.49 -9.20 6.05
C GLY A 9 6.97 -8.80 4.65
N LEU A 10 7.50 -9.77 3.89
CA LEU A 10 7.98 -9.55 2.51
C LEU A 10 6.87 -9.06 1.56
N LYS A 11 5.62 -9.46 1.80
CA LYS A 11 4.46 -8.97 1.04
C LYS A 11 4.16 -7.50 1.37
N GLY A 12 4.46 -7.06 2.60
CA GLY A 12 4.38 -5.65 3.01
C GLY A 12 5.36 -4.75 2.26
N PHE A 13 6.55 -5.28 1.95
CA PHE A 13 7.52 -4.60 1.10
C PHE A 13 6.99 -4.42 -0.34
N LEU A 14 6.40 -5.47 -0.92
CA LEU A 14 5.75 -5.39 -2.24
C LEU A 14 4.57 -4.39 -2.26
N MET A 15 3.76 -4.32 -1.20
CA MET A 15 2.72 -3.30 -1.07
C MET A 15 3.27 -1.88 -1.06
N GLY A 16 4.37 -1.65 -0.33
CA GLY A 16 5.06 -0.36 -0.26
C GLY A 16 5.64 0.04 -1.62
N LEU A 17 6.36 -0.87 -2.28
CA LEU A 17 6.87 -0.65 -3.63
C LEU A 17 5.75 -0.34 -4.62
N ALA A 18 4.66 -1.11 -4.56
CA ALA A 18 3.49 -0.85 -5.37
C ALA A 18 2.98 0.58 -5.10
N ARG A 19 2.86 1.05 -3.85
CA ARG A 19 2.46 2.44 -3.53
C ARG A 19 3.35 3.49 -4.19
N ILE A 20 4.68 3.31 -4.19
CA ILE A 20 5.60 4.23 -4.86
C ILE A 20 5.37 4.23 -6.38
N THR A 21 5.21 3.06 -7.00
CA THR A 21 4.99 2.97 -8.46
C THR A 21 3.68 3.61 -8.94
N ARG A 22 2.67 3.74 -8.08
CA ARG A 22 1.39 4.45 -8.37
C ARG A 22 1.39 5.92 -7.93
N CYS A 23 2.46 6.41 -7.28
CA CYS A 23 2.58 7.83 -6.96
C CYS A 23 2.97 8.61 -8.22
N HIS A 24 2.00 9.28 -8.81
CA HIS A 24 2.19 10.27 -9.87
C HIS A 24 1.42 11.55 -9.49
N PRO A 25 1.83 12.75 -9.97
CA PRO A 25 1.20 14.02 -9.59
C PRO A 25 -0.30 14.12 -9.94
N PHE A 26 -0.79 13.26 -10.84
CA PHE A 26 -2.20 13.13 -11.23
C PHE A 26 -2.96 12.03 -10.47
N ALA A 27 -2.34 11.40 -9.48
CA ALA A 27 -3.02 10.39 -8.67
C ALA A 27 -3.86 11.10 -7.62
N ASP A 28 -5.14 10.73 -7.51
CA ASP A 28 -5.97 11.15 -6.38
C ASP A 28 -5.21 10.82 -5.09
N GLY A 29 -4.85 11.85 -4.30
CA GLY A 29 -4.22 11.65 -3.00
C GLY A 29 -5.19 10.96 -2.04
N GLY A 30 -4.77 10.72 -0.81
CA GLY A 30 -5.63 10.17 0.24
C GLY A 30 -4.94 9.12 1.10
N GLU A 31 -5.58 8.80 2.22
CA GLU A 31 -5.09 7.77 3.13
C GLU A 31 -5.33 6.38 2.52
N ASP A 32 -4.25 5.59 2.39
CA ASP A 32 -4.32 4.17 1.99
C ASP A 32 -4.01 3.30 3.22
N PRO A 33 -5.01 2.96 4.05
CA PRO A 33 -4.82 2.14 5.23
C PRO A 33 -4.29 0.75 4.83
N VAL A 34 -3.51 0.12 5.70
CA VAL A 34 -2.98 -1.23 5.43
C VAL A 34 -4.10 -2.26 5.69
N PRO A 35 -4.57 -2.99 4.67
CA PRO A 35 -5.60 -4.01 4.86
C PRO A 35 -5.07 -5.18 5.69
N ASP A 36 -5.94 -5.86 6.43
CA ASP A 36 -5.59 -7.08 7.19
C ASP A 36 -5.21 -8.26 6.30
N THR A 37 -5.71 -8.28 5.06
CA THR A 37 -5.33 -9.26 4.03
C THR A 37 -4.48 -8.62 2.94
N PHE A 38 -3.51 -9.37 2.41
CA PHE A 38 -2.64 -8.88 1.33
C PHE A 38 -3.43 -8.54 0.05
N SER A 39 -3.44 -7.27 -0.34
CA SER A 39 -3.96 -6.77 -1.60
C SER A 39 -3.06 -5.65 -2.16
N LEU A 40 -2.70 -5.73 -3.44
CA LEU A 40 -1.94 -4.68 -4.13
C LEU A 40 -2.85 -3.57 -4.70
N LYS A 41 -4.17 -3.77 -4.69
CA LYS A 41 -5.13 -2.74 -5.12
C LYS A 41 -5.21 -1.64 -4.08
N ARG A 42 -5.53 -0.42 -4.54
CA ARG A 42 -5.82 0.70 -3.65
C ARG A 42 -7.09 0.37 -2.85
N ASN A 43 -7.04 0.55 -1.54
CA ASN A 43 -8.22 0.32 -0.73
C ASN A 43 -9.14 1.53 -0.87
N LYS A 44 -10.21 1.40 -1.66
CA LYS A 44 -11.33 2.36 -1.62
C LYS A 44 -12.18 1.96 -0.42
N GLN A 45 -11.89 2.54 0.75
CA GLN A 45 -12.95 2.68 1.75
C GLN A 45 -13.84 3.87 1.36
#